data_AF-A0A9D5EIL9-F1
#
_entry.id   AF-A0A9D5EIL9-F1
#
_cell.length_a   1.000
_cell.length_b   1.000
_cell.length_c   1.000
_cell.angle_alpha   90.00
_cell.angle_beta   90.00
_cell.angle_gamma   90.00
#
_symmetry.space_group_name_H-M   'P 1'
#
loop_
_entity.id
_entity.type
_entity.pdbx_description
1 polymer ?
#
loop_
_entity_poly.entity_id
_entity_poly.type
_entity_poly.pdbx_seq_one_letter_code
_entity_poly.pdbx_strand_id
1 'polypeptide(L)'
;MSQAGPGNPRLFPQPPISPTSRCPPIGSQAPSNPPSPPIPRAACPEPSSPSQTSHPASCPCSVPSSSAVLASLSSRPAAMSAPVSKSRTCSHSHQGLSLLLQGSQPMGASLPPRKNPFMAQGLIPGVVLRLDVTVHGQRESHVTAVEDVTEDGIAVLTPMKQLRARPFATGTLVHASYINGRRQWKFVTEFSGTSPDGAVSHLRLPAVVESSERRSAYRLETAVRPLAIYRLVINSHETARAEGADSIQATIVDLSEGGLCFTSRQSFVRGERLGLQAELPNAGQIHARLRVTAVDEPERGNVNRRMHCQFTDISLTDRDRIARYLMRRQLEMRRRGQL
;
A
#
# COMPACT_ATOMS: atom_id res chain seq x y z
N MET A 1 9.09 25.32 -66.39
CA MET A 1 8.47 24.49 -65.33
C MET A 1 9.16 24.85 -64.03
N SER A 2 8.52 25.70 -63.21
CA SER A 2 9.14 26.37 -62.06
C SER A 2 9.26 25.47 -60.83
N GLN A 3 10.43 25.53 -60.21
CA GLN A 3 10.77 24.94 -58.91
C GLN A 3 10.15 25.77 -57.78
N ALA A 4 9.57 25.11 -56.78
CA ALA A 4 9.12 25.72 -55.53
C ALA A 4 10.00 25.19 -54.38
N GLY A 5 10.70 26.10 -53.69
CA GLY A 5 11.59 25.80 -52.57
C GLY A 5 10.87 25.69 -51.22
N PRO A 6 11.53 25.13 -50.18
CA PRO A 6 10.95 24.92 -48.86
C PRO A 6 10.98 26.18 -47.99
N GLY A 7 9.86 26.42 -47.31
CA GLY A 7 9.61 27.58 -46.44
C GLY A 7 10.34 27.51 -45.08
N ASN A 8 10.84 28.67 -44.68
CA ASN A 8 11.57 28.94 -43.45
C ASN A 8 10.58 29.23 -42.29
N PRO A 9 10.71 28.63 -41.09
CA PRO A 9 9.83 28.94 -39.96
C PRO A 9 10.22 30.27 -39.29
N ARG A 10 9.22 31.14 -39.10
CA ARG A 10 9.34 32.46 -38.46
C ARG A 10 9.69 32.32 -36.97
N LEU A 11 10.76 32.99 -36.57
CA LEU A 11 11.13 33.29 -35.18
C LEU A 11 10.13 34.31 -34.58
N PHE A 12 9.55 33.97 -33.44
CA PHE A 12 8.77 34.91 -32.62
C PHE A 12 9.71 35.77 -31.76
N PRO A 13 9.44 37.09 -31.62
CA PRO A 13 10.24 37.95 -30.75
C PRO A 13 9.88 37.73 -29.27
N GLN A 14 10.90 37.62 -28.42
CA GLN A 14 10.74 37.61 -26.96
C GLN A 14 10.45 39.04 -26.45
N PRO A 15 9.60 39.21 -25.42
CA PRO A 15 9.37 40.50 -24.77
C PRO A 15 10.54 40.90 -23.85
N PRO A 16 10.74 42.21 -23.62
CA PRO A 16 11.85 42.74 -22.82
C PRO A 16 11.69 42.46 -21.33
N ILE A 17 12.79 42.07 -20.70
CA ILE A 17 12.92 41.88 -19.24
C ILE A 17 13.14 43.26 -18.62
N SER A 18 12.19 43.73 -17.83
CA SER A 18 12.33 44.94 -17.01
C SER A 18 13.16 44.65 -15.74
N PRO A 19 14.19 45.44 -15.42
CA PRO A 19 14.85 45.40 -14.13
C PRO A 19 14.23 46.45 -13.20
N THR A 20 13.81 46.08 -11.99
CA THR A 20 13.93 46.88 -10.74
C THR A 20 12.93 46.40 -9.66
N SER A 21 13.44 45.94 -8.53
CA SER A 21 13.05 46.48 -7.23
C SER A 21 14.08 46.06 -6.18
N ARG A 22 14.73 47.08 -5.60
CA ARG A 22 15.62 46.95 -4.44
C ARG A 22 14.73 46.77 -3.21
N CYS A 23 14.96 45.70 -2.44
CA CYS A 23 14.41 45.57 -1.10
C CYS A 23 15.18 46.45 -0.10
N PRO A 24 14.51 47.17 0.81
CA PRO A 24 15.16 47.83 1.94
C PRO A 24 15.53 46.81 3.04
N PRO A 25 16.51 47.15 3.91
CA PRO A 25 17.00 46.24 4.96
C PRO A 25 15.98 46.04 6.09
N ILE A 26 15.84 44.78 6.51
CA ILE A 26 15.06 44.35 7.66
C ILE A 26 15.78 44.78 8.94
N GLY A 27 15.16 45.67 9.70
CA GLY A 27 15.56 46.03 11.05
C GLY A 27 15.39 44.85 12.00
N SER A 28 16.49 44.48 12.64
CA SER A 28 16.55 43.52 13.76
C SER A 28 15.92 44.13 15.01
N GLN A 29 14.72 43.69 15.37
CA GLN A 29 14.18 43.83 16.73
C GLN A 29 13.99 42.45 17.35
N ALA A 30 14.78 42.15 18.37
CA ALA A 30 14.64 40.99 19.21
C ALA A 30 13.45 41.17 20.16
N PRO A 31 12.50 40.22 20.24
CA PRO A 31 11.50 40.23 21.30
C PRO A 31 12.11 39.65 22.59
N SER A 32 12.16 40.48 23.62
CA SER A 32 12.39 40.06 25.00
C SER A 32 11.19 39.23 25.49
N ASN A 33 11.44 37.95 25.78
CA ASN A 33 10.44 37.08 26.40
C ASN A 33 10.26 37.47 27.89
N PRO A 34 9.04 37.67 28.38
CA PRO A 34 8.78 37.82 29.81
C PRO A 34 8.90 36.47 30.54
N PRO A 35 9.29 36.47 31.83
CA PRO A 35 9.46 35.25 32.61
C PRO A 35 8.12 34.55 32.90
N SER A 36 8.12 33.22 32.76
CA SER A 36 6.97 32.36 33.05
C SER A 36 6.66 32.32 34.57
N PRO A 37 5.38 32.32 34.97
CA PRO A 37 5.01 32.16 36.38
C PRO A 37 5.24 30.72 36.87
N PRO A 38 5.44 30.52 38.19
CA PRO A 38 5.70 29.21 38.78
C PRO A 38 4.45 28.32 38.72
N ILE A 39 4.66 27.07 38.28
CA ILE A 39 3.64 26.01 38.23
C ILE A 39 3.38 25.52 39.67
N PRO A 40 2.12 25.53 40.17
CA PRO A 40 1.79 24.93 41.45
C PRO A 40 1.87 23.40 41.37
N ARG A 41 2.60 22.81 42.32
CA ARG A 41 2.68 21.35 42.53
C ARG A 41 1.29 20.82 42.92
N ALA A 42 0.69 20.03 42.03
CA ALA A 42 -0.51 19.26 42.36
C ALA A 42 -0.13 18.08 43.29
N ALA A 43 -0.83 18.01 44.42
CA ALA A 43 -0.75 16.93 45.39
C ALA A 43 -1.29 15.62 44.77
N CYS A 44 -0.61 14.51 45.05
CA CYS A 44 -1.06 13.17 44.73
C CYS A 44 -2.24 12.77 45.64
N PRO A 45 -3.36 12.25 45.12
CA PRO A 45 -4.33 11.55 45.96
C PRO A 45 -3.91 10.09 46.18
N GLU A 46 -3.98 9.65 47.43
CA GLU A 46 -3.81 8.26 47.87
C GLU A 46 -4.84 7.31 47.22
N PRO A 47 -4.46 6.05 46.95
CA PRO A 47 -5.41 5.02 46.53
C PRO A 47 -6.14 4.42 47.74
N SER A 48 -7.47 4.55 47.75
CA SER A 48 -8.35 3.83 48.68
C SER A 48 -8.62 2.41 48.19
N SER A 49 -8.54 1.48 49.14
CA SER A 49 -8.68 0.02 49.00
C SER A 49 -10.06 -0.43 48.52
N PRO A 50 -10.18 -1.62 47.87
CA PRO A 50 -11.46 -2.17 47.45
C PRO A 50 -12.12 -2.99 48.57
N SER A 51 -13.35 -2.61 48.94
CA SER A 51 -14.24 -3.44 49.75
C SER A 51 -14.96 -4.47 48.86
N GLN A 52 -14.82 -5.72 49.30
CA GLN A 52 -15.54 -6.89 48.82
C GLN A 52 -17.02 -6.77 49.15
N THR A 53 -17.90 -7.13 48.22
CA THR A 53 -19.23 -7.66 48.56
C THR A 53 -19.62 -8.73 47.57
N SER A 54 -19.76 -9.93 48.14
CA SER A 54 -20.29 -11.17 47.60
C SER A 54 -21.82 -11.15 47.52
N HIS A 55 -22.33 -11.98 46.59
CA HIS A 55 -23.49 -12.89 46.70
C HIS A 55 -24.57 -12.80 45.60
N PRO A 56 -25.26 -13.94 45.34
CA PRO A 56 -25.71 -14.36 44.02
C PRO A 56 -27.23 -14.32 43.86
N ALA A 57 -27.72 -14.42 42.62
CA ALA A 57 -29.06 -14.93 42.35
C ALA A 57 -29.14 -15.49 40.92
N SER A 58 -29.04 -16.80 40.83
CA SER A 58 -29.67 -17.64 39.82
C SER A 58 -31.19 -17.47 39.83
N CYS A 59 -31.83 -17.42 38.65
CA CYS A 59 -33.14 -18.05 38.42
C CYS A 59 -33.50 -18.10 36.91
N PRO A 60 -34.43 -18.99 36.51
CA PRO A 60 -34.40 -19.68 35.21
C PRO A 60 -35.57 -19.31 34.26
N CYS A 61 -35.45 -19.85 33.03
CA CYS A 61 -36.49 -20.30 32.09
C CYS A 61 -37.76 -19.45 31.88
N SER A 62 -38.06 -19.11 30.63
CA SER A 62 -39.39 -19.31 30.01
C SER A 62 -39.36 -19.14 28.50
N VAL A 63 -39.81 -20.19 27.81
CA VAL A 63 -40.14 -20.28 26.37
C VAL A 63 -41.67 -20.12 26.26
N PRO A 64 -42.20 -19.55 25.16
CA PRO A 64 -43.11 -20.33 24.31
C PRO A 64 -42.82 -20.06 22.81
N SER A 65 -42.77 -21.03 21.91
CA SER A 65 -43.80 -21.97 21.40
C SER A 65 -44.98 -21.28 20.68
N SER A 66 -44.96 -21.31 19.34
CA SER A 66 -46.09 -21.63 18.42
C SER A 66 -45.74 -21.19 16.98
N SER A 67 -45.59 -22.14 16.06
CA SER A 67 -46.61 -22.54 15.04
C SER A 67 -46.49 -21.69 13.76
N ALA A 68 -45.82 -22.21 12.70
CA ALA A 68 -46.37 -23.09 11.66
C ALA A 68 -47.16 -22.33 10.57
N VAL A 69 -46.59 -22.21 9.37
CA VAL A 69 -47.33 -22.22 8.10
C VAL A 69 -46.48 -22.89 7.03
N LEU A 70 -47.05 -23.95 6.45
CA LEU A 70 -46.64 -24.69 5.25
C LEU A 70 -46.74 -23.82 3.99
N ALA A 71 -45.79 -23.96 3.06
CA ALA A 71 -46.11 -23.99 1.62
C ALA A 71 -44.94 -24.57 0.81
N SER A 72 -45.25 -25.72 0.22
CA SER A 72 -44.55 -26.44 -0.84
C SER A 72 -44.38 -25.64 -2.13
N LEU A 73 -43.34 -25.99 -2.92
CA LEU A 73 -43.33 -26.20 -4.39
C LEU A 73 -41.85 -26.25 -4.83
N SER A 74 -41.24 -27.42 -4.95
CA SER A 74 -41.17 -28.21 -6.19
C SER A 74 -40.79 -27.42 -7.44
N SER A 75 -39.50 -27.42 -7.79
CA SER A 75 -39.09 -27.49 -9.20
C SER A 75 -37.71 -28.13 -9.34
N ARG A 76 -37.70 -29.27 -10.04
CA ARG A 76 -36.52 -29.94 -10.60
C ARG A 76 -35.77 -29.00 -11.54
N PRO A 77 -34.48 -29.26 -11.79
CA PRO A 77 -34.10 -29.35 -13.19
C PRO A 77 -33.32 -30.62 -13.54
N ALA A 78 -33.54 -30.98 -14.79
CA ALA A 78 -33.09 -32.16 -15.49
C ALA A 78 -31.56 -32.28 -15.57
N ALA A 79 -31.12 -33.52 -15.47
CA ALA A 79 -29.83 -33.98 -15.95
C ALA A 79 -29.73 -33.79 -17.47
N MET A 80 -28.67 -33.14 -17.94
CA MET A 80 -28.18 -33.29 -19.32
C MET A 80 -26.66 -33.29 -19.33
N SER A 81 -26.13 -34.51 -19.47
CA SER A 81 -25.14 -34.94 -20.45
C SER A 81 -23.90 -34.08 -20.68
N ALA A 82 -22.78 -34.60 -20.18
CA ALA A 82 -21.43 -34.33 -20.64
C ALA A 82 -21.22 -34.72 -22.12
N PRO A 83 -20.29 -34.04 -22.81
CA PRO A 83 -19.47 -34.70 -23.82
C PRO A 83 -17.99 -34.72 -23.43
N VAL A 84 -17.51 -35.96 -23.33
CA VAL A 84 -16.12 -36.42 -23.45
C VAL A 84 -15.49 -35.84 -24.72
N SER A 85 -14.30 -35.22 -24.63
CA SER A 85 -13.40 -35.11 -25.78
C SER A 85 -11.91 -35.05 -25.41
N LYS A 86 -11.29 -36.23 -25.57
CA LYS A 86 -10.00 -36.51 -26.22
C LYS A 86 -8.75 -35.72 -25.74
N SER A 87 -8.01 -36.39 -24.88
CA SER A 87 -6.57 -36.25 -24.69
C SER A 87 -5.81 -36.45 -26.02
N ARG A 88 -4.93 -35.50 -26.37
CA ARG A 88 -3.86 -35.71 -27.36
C ARG A 88 -2.54 -35.87 -26.60
N THR A 89 -2.08 -37.11 -26.56
CA THR A 89 -0.70 -37.48 -26.25
C THR A 89 0.19 -37.14 -27.44
N CYS A 90 1.12 -36.20 -27.28
CA CYS A 90 2.26 -36.06 -28.19
C CYS A 90 3.47 -36.74 -27.57
N SER A 91 3.71 -37.97 -28.01
CA SER A 91 4.98 -38.66 -27.93
C SER A 91 5.98 -38.04 -28.92
N HIS A 92 7.11 -37.54 -28.42
CA HIS A 92 8.31 -37.36 -29.23
C HIS A 92 9.50 -38.00 -28.53
N SER A 93 9.81 -39.20 -29.01
CA SER A 93 11.10 -39.85 -28.94
C SER A 93 12.07 -39.23 -29.94
N HIS A 94 13.33 -39.06 -29.57
CA HIS A 94 14.56 -39.29 -30.38
C HIS A 94 15.72 -38.83 -29.47
N GLN A 95 16.45 -39.74 -28.82
CA GLN A 95 17.62 -40.47 -29.35
C GLN A 95 18.55 -39.57 -30.16
N GLY A 96 19.72 -39.28 -29.58
CA GLY A 96 20.75 -38.46 -30.23
C GLY A 96 22.05 -38.41 -29.44
N LEU A 97 22.83 -39.49 -29.58
CA LEU A 97 24.30 -39.51 -29.68
C LEU A 97 25.14 -38.88 -28.56
N SER A 98 25.65 -39.80 -27.73
CA SER A 98 26.91 -39.71 -27.00
C SER A 98 28.07 -39.50 -27.97
N LEU A 99 28.86 -38.45 -27.77
CA LEU A 99 30.18 -38.27 -28.36
C LEU A 99 31.13 -37.83 -27.24
N LEU A 100 31.96 -38.79 -26.83
CA LEU A 100 33.08 -38.64 -25.92
C LEU A 100 34.12 -37.71 -26.55
N LEU A 101 34.22 -36.49 -26.02
CA LEU A 101 35.38 -35.62 -26.21
C LEU A 101 36.05 -35.45 -24.85
N GLN A 102 37.10 -36.24 -24.63
CA GLN A 102 38.09 -36.04 -23.58
C GLN A 102 38.90 -34.78 -23.92
N GLY A 103 38.41 -33.63 -23.45
CA GLY A 103 39.11 -32.35 -23.47
C GLY A 103 39.72 -32.08 -22.10
N SER A 104 41.04 -31.91 -22.09
CA SER A 104 41.89 -31.45 -20.99
C SER A 104 41.25 -30.38 -20.09
N GLN A 105 41.17 -30.66 -18.78
CA GLN A 105 40.71 -29.72 -17.76
C GLN A 105 41.64 -28.50 -17.66
N PRO A 106 41.16 -27.27 -17.91
CA PRO A 106 41.89 -26.07 -17.53
C PRO A 106 41.84 -25.95 -15.99
N MET A 107 43.02 -26.06 -15.36
CA MET A 107 43.16 -25.79 -13.94
C MET A 107 42.82 -24.32 -13.64
N GLY A 108 41.92 -24.12 -12.67
CA GLY A 108 41.88 -22.87 -11.89
C GLY A 108 40.91 -21.77 -12.33
N ALA A 109 39.74 -22.11 -12.90
CA ALA A 109 38.64 -21.16 -12.89
C ALA A 109 38.16 -20.98 -11.44
N SER A 110 38.54 -19.87 -10.80
CA SER A 110 37.99 -19.49 -9.49
C SER A 110 36.47 -19.54 -9.59
N LEU A 111 35.83 -20.29 -8.68
CA LEU A 111 34.38 -20.33 -8.62
C LEU A 111 33.88 -18.89 -8.50
N PRO A 112 32.92 -18.46 -9.33
CA PRO A 112 32.41 -17.11 -9.24
C PRO A 112 31.95 -16.86 -7.79
N PRO A 113 32.27 -15.70 -7.21
CA PRO A 113 31.94 -15.40 -5.83
C PRO A 113 30.45 -15.68 -5.62
N ARG A 114 30.14 -16.45 -4.57
CA ARG A 114 28.76 -16.83 -4.26
C ARG A 114 27.98 -15.54 -4.09
N LYS A 115 27.01 -15.30 -4.98
CA LYS A 115 26.16 -14.10 -4.90
C LYS A 115 25.57 -14.02 -3.50
N ASN A 116 25.79 -12.88 -2.84
CA ASN A 116 25.27 -12.60 -1.52
C ASN A 116 23.74 -12.93 -1.51
N PRO A 117 23.26 -13.78 -0.58
CA PRO A 117 21.87 -14.22 -0.56
C PRO A 117 20.88 -13.06 -0.45
N PHE A 118 21.28 -11.93 0.13
CA PHE A 118 20.44 -10.73 0.23
C PHE A 118 20.24 -10.04 -1.11
N MET A 119 21.27 -10.01 -1.97
CA MET A 119 21.13 -9.49 -3.34
C MET A 119 20.21 -10.37 -4.18
N ALA A 120 20.22 -11.69 -3.97
CA ALA A 120 19.30 -12.62 -4.64
C ALA A 120 17.83 -12.37 -4.23
N GLN A 121 17.59 -11.84 -3.02
CA GLN A 121 16.27 -11.41 -2.54
C GLN A 121 15.90 -9.98 -3.03
N GLY A 122 16.82 -9.33 -3.74
CA GLY A 122 16.70 -8.01 -4.34
C GLY A 122 16.92 -6.86 -3.37
N LEU A 123 17.66 -7.08 -2.28
CA LEU A 123 18.30 -6.00 -1.54
C LEU A 123 19.56 -5.59 -2.32
N ILE A 124 19.42 -4.58 -3.18
CA ILE A 124 20.48 -4.06 -4.05
C ILE A 124 20.61 -2.53 -3.85
N PRO A 125 21.73 -1.92 -4.26
CA PRO A 125 21.88 -0.47 -4.28
C PRO A 125 20.68 0.25 -4.93
N GLY A 126 20.26 1.36 -4.32
CA GLY A 126 19.11 2.17 -4.74
C GLY A 126 17.76 1.71 -4.18
N VAL A 127 17.67 0.54 -3.56
CA VAL A 127 16.41 0.08 -2.93
C VAL A 127 16.08 0.94 -1.73
N VAL A 128 14.82 1.38 -1.65
CA VAL A 128 14.33 2.15 -0.51
C VAL A 128 14.02 1.22 0.67
N LEU A 129 14.67 1.47 1.80
CA LEU A 129 14.45 0.83 3.08
C LEU A 129 13.63 1.72 4.00
N ARG A 130 12.65 1.13 4.65
CA ARG A 130 11.95 1.71 5.79
C ARG A 130 12.52 1.11 7.07
N LEU A 131 13.06 1.96 7.94
CA LEU A 131 13.66 1.61 9.21
C LEU A 131 12.73 2.03 10.35
N ASP A 132 12.25 1.07 11.13
CA ASP A 132 11.53 1.33 12.36
C ASP A 132 12.45 1.07 13.56
N VAL A 133 12.67 2.11 14.37
CA VAL A 133 13.60 2.10 15.51
C VAL A 133 12.85 2.51 16.76
N THR A 134 13.15 1.87 17.90
CA THR A 134 12.60 2.28 19.20
C THR A 134 13.65 3.08 19.96
N VAL A 135 13.40 4.38 20.12
CA VAL A 135 14.31 5.31 20.82
C VAL A 135 13.58 5.86 22.03
N HIS A 136 14.11 5.66 23.24
CA HIS A 136 13.47 6.07 24.50
C HIS A 136 12.01 5.60 24.64
N GLY A 137 11.71 4.37 24.23
CA GLY A 137 10.36 3.80 24.27
C GLY A 137 9.39 4.34 23.21
N GLN A 138 9.82 5.27 22.36
CA GLN A 138 9.04 5.79 21.24
C GLN A 138 9.46 5.12 19.94
N ARG A 139 8.48 4.68 19.14
CA ARG A 139 8.74 4.10 17.81
C ARG A 139 8.89 5.23 16.79
N GLU A 140 10.08 5.39 16.25
CA GLU A 140 10.35 6.27 15.12
C GLU A 140 10.40 5.45 13.81
N SER A 141 10.00 6.07 12.71
CA SER A 141 9.99 5.47 11.37
C SER A 141 10.74 6.38 10.42
N HIS A 142 11.74 5.83 9.73
CA HIS A 142 12.61 6.56 8.83
C HIS A 142 12.65 5.87 7.46
N VAL A 143 12.87 6.64 6.40
CA VAL A 143 13.01 6.13 5.03
C VAL A 143 14.41 6.49 4.54
N THR A 144 15.13 5.51 4.03
CA THR A 144 16.48 5.66 3.49
C THR A 144 16.64 4.81 2.22
N ALA A 145 17.76 4.97 1.51
CA ALA A 145 18.13 4.14 0.38
C ALA A 145 19.36 3.29 0.71
N VAL A 146 19.39 2.07 0.20
CA VAL A 146 20.59 1.21 0.20
C VAL A 146 21.62 1.84 -0.72
N GLU A 147 22.82 2.02 -0.23
CA GLU A 147 23.96 2.46 -1.02
C GLU A 147 24.76 1.26 -1.51
N ASP A 148 25.08 0.32 -0.61
CA ASP A 148 25.83 -0.89 -0.93
C ASP A 148 25.45 -2.07 -0.02
N VAL A 149 25.69 -3.28 -0.50
CA VAL A 149 25.45 -4.54 0.23
C VAL A 149 26.68 -5.42 0.10
N THR A 150 27.45 -5.52 1.17
CA THR A 150 28.69 -6.31 1.22
C THR A 150 28.50 -7.59 2.05
N GLU A 151 29.56 -8.37 2.20
CA GLU A 151 29.58 -9.54 3.09
C GLU A 151 29.63 -9.16 4.58
N ASP A 152 30.00 -7.91 4.89
CA ASP A 152 30.12 -7.42 6.27
C ASP A 152 28.85 -6.73 6.76
N GLY A 153 28.04 -6.19 5.84
CA GLY A 153 26.87 -5.40 6.22
C GLY A 153 26.10 -4.79 5.05
N ILE A 154 25.16 -3.93 5.43
CA ILE A 154 24.35 -3.13 4.52
C ILE A 154 24.70 -1.67 4.79
N ALA A 155 25.21 -0.98 3.76
CA ALA A 155 25.41 0.46 3.79
C ALA A 155 24.13 1.15 3.31
N VAL A 156 23.60 2.07 4.11
CA VAL A 156 22.41 2.87 3.78
C VAL A 156 22.72 4.34 3.96
N LEU A 157 22.06 5.22 3.21
CA LEU A 157 22.18 6.65 3.46
C LEU A 157 21.75 6.98 4.90
N THR A 158 22.42 7.94 5.55
CA THR A 158 22.07 8.32 6.92
C THR A 158 20.62 8.81 6.97
N PRO A 159 19.76 8.20 7.82
CA PRO A 159 18.35 8.57 7.90
C PRO A 159 18.16 10.05 8.24
N MET A 160 17.23 10.70 7.54
CA MET A 160 16.91 12.11 7.74
C MET A 160 15.48 12.30 8.24
N LYS A 161 15.30 13.18 9.22
CA LYS A 161 13.98 13.62 9.71
C LYS A 161 13.98 15.14 9.78
N GLN A 162 13.03 15.79 9.10
CA GLN A 162 12.94 17.26 9.03
C GLN A 162 14.26 17.92 8.58
N LEU A 163 14.88 17.38 7.51
CA LEU A 163 16.16 17.83 6.95
C LEU A 163 17.36 17.73 7.90
N ARG A 164 17.23 17.03 9.03
CA ARG A 164 18.33 16.77 9.94
C ARG A 164 18.70 15.30 9.92
N ALA A 165 20.01 15.02 9.80
CA ALA A 165 20.54 13.68 9.96
C ALA A 165 20.20 13.16 11.37
N ARG A 166 19.77 11.91 11.44
CA ARG A 166 19.40 11.22 12.69
C ARG A 166 20.22 9.94 12.78
N PRO A 167 21.51 10.02 13.19
CA PRO A 167 22.30 8.83 13.43
C PRO A 167 21.72 8.07 14.63
N PHE A 168 21.85 6.74 14.60
CA PHE A 168 21.48 5.87 15.71
C PHE A 168 22.73 5.53 16.53
N ALA A 169 22.55 5.06 17.76
CA ALA A 169 23.66 4.54 18.55
C ALA A 169 24.06 3.15 18.03
N THR A 170 25.35 2.83 18.01
CA THR A 170 25.82 1.46 17.77
C THR A 170 25.15 0.49 18.73
N GLY A 171 24.68 -0.66 18.24
CA GLY A 171 23.89 -1.61 19.03
C GLY A 171 22.38 -1.42 18.94
N THR A 172 21.90 -0.34 18.31
CA THR A 172 20.46 -0.10 18.19
C THR A 172 19.82 -1.14 17.27
N LEU A 173 18.81 -1.85 17.77
CA LEU A 173 18.00 -2.78 16.97
C LEU A 173 17.07 -2.00 16.03
N VAL A 174 17.14 -2.35 14.75
CA VAL A 174 16.41 -1.74 13.65
C VAL A 174 15.54 -2.79 12.98
N HIS A 175 14.24 -2.52 12.91
CA HIS A 175 13.31 -3.31 12.10
C HIS A 175 13.29 -2.70 10.70
N ALA A 176 14.00 -3.35 9.78
CA ALA A 176 14.09 -2.90 8.40
C ALA A 176 13.04 -3.60 7.54
N SER A 177 12.47 -2.87 6.59
CA SER A 177 11.61 -3.45 5.56
C SER A 177 11.77 -2.78 4.22
N TYR A 178 11.69 -3.56 3.15
CA TYR A 178 11.71 -3.07 1.77
C TYR A 178 10.71 -3.83 0.92
N ILE A 179 10.46 -3.30 -0.27
CA ILE A 179 9.55 -3.90 -1.25
C ILE A 179 10.38 -4.28 -2.46
N ASN A 180 10.29 -5.53 -2.87
CA ASN A 180 10.83 -5.99 -4.13
C ASN A 180 9.78 -6.83 -4.86
N GLY A 181 9.37 -6.37 -6.04
CA GLY A 181 8.23 -6.93 -6.75
C GLY A 181 6.93 -6.86 -5.94
N ARG A 182 6.30 -8.02 -5.70
CA ARG A 182 5.03 -8.15 -4.94
C ARG A 182 5.22 -8.45 -3.45
N ARG A 183 6.45 -8.76 -3.04
CA ARG A 183 6.77 -9.18 -1.68
C ARG A 183 7.30 -8.00 -0.87
N GLN A 184 6.89 -7.96 0.39
CA GLN A 184 7.56 -7.18 1.42
C GLN A 184 8.53 -8.08 2.15
N TRP A 185 9.76 -7.64 2.19
CA TRP A 185 10.81 -8.27 2.95
C TRP A 185 10.98 -7.50 4.25
N LYS A 186 11.15 -8.24 5.33
CA LYS A 186 11.34 -7.69 6.68
C LYS A 186 12.48 -8.42 7.34
N PHE A 187 13.29 -7.70 8.08
CA PHE A 187 14.35 -8.29 8.87
C PHE A 187 14.66 -7.39 10.06
N VAL A 188 15.22 -7.99 11.10
CA VAL A 188 15.76 -7.28 12.25
C VAL A 188 17.27 -7.28 12.11
N THR A 189 17.86 -6.11 12.27
CA THR A 189 19.32 -5.95 12.26
C THR A 189 19.75 -4.96 13.34
N GLU A 190 21.05 -4.81 13.52
CA GLU A 190 21.69 -3.93 14.47
C GLU A 190 22.46 -2.84 13.72
N PHE A 191 22.35 -1.61 14.18
CA PHE A 191 23.15 -0.49 13.70
C PHE A 191 24.61 -0.65 14.16
N SER A 192 25.56 -0.70 13.23
CA SER A 192 26.99 -0.88 13.56
C SER A 192 27.72 0.46 13.72
N GLY A 193 27.33 1.49 12.97
CA GLY A 193 27.95 2.80 13.05
C GLY A 193 27.65 3.68 11.85
N THR A 194 28.34 4.80 11.77
CA THR A 194 28.26 5.75 10.67
C THR A 194 29.65 5.91 10.06
N SER A 195 29.72 6.16 8.76
CA SER A 195 30.95 6.56 8.09
C SER A 195 31.52 7.85 8.70
N PRO A 196 32.84 8.11 8.57
CA PRO A 196 33.48 9.29 9.16
C PRO A 196 32.91 10.63 8.68
N ASP A 197 32.41 10.68 7.46
CA ASP A 197 31.75 11.86 6.87
C ASP A 197 30.27 12.01 7.31
N GLY A 198 29.72 11.01 8.00
CA GLY A 198 28.33 11.01 8.47
C GLY A 198 27.29 10.71 7.39
N ALA A 199 27.70 10.51 6.13
CA ALA A 199 26.78 10.36 5.00
C ALA A 199 26.12 8.99 4.95
N VAL A 200 26.83 7.97 5.44
CA VAL A 200 26.47 6.56 5.32
C VAL A 200 26.33 5.94 6.70
N SER A 201 25.25 5.22 6.90
CA SER A 201 24.97 4.41 8.08
C SER A 201 25.18 2.95 7.74
N HIS A 202 25.88 2.22 8.61
CA HIS A 202 26.15 0.80 8.44
C HIS A 202 25.23 -0.02 9.33
N LEU A 203 24.59 -1.03 8.74
CA LEU A 203 23.79 -2.03 9.42
C LEU A 203 24.50 -3.38 9.31
N ARG A 204 24.43 -4.20 10.36
CA ARG A 204 24.90 -5.58 10.28
C ARG A 204 24.06 -6.40 9.30
N LEU A 205 24.61 -7.51 8.80
CA LEU A 205 23.81 -8.45 8.03
C LEU A 205 22.76 -9.12 8.94
N PRO A 206 21.48 -9.18 8.55
CA PRO A 206 20.47 -9.87 9.33
C PRO A 206 20.67 -11.38 9.26
N ALA A 207 20.44 -12.08 10.37
CA ALA A 207 20.50 -13.55 10.39
C ALA A 207 19.34 -14.19 9.61
N VAL A 208 18.17 -13.56 9.63
CA VAL A 208 16.95 -14.07 9.00
C VAL A 208 16.23 -12.92 8.28
N VAL A 209 15.78 -13.19 7.06
CA VAL A 209 14.93 -12.28 6.30
C VAL A 209 13.61 -12.98 6.03
N GLU A 210 12.54 -12.36 6.53
CA GLU A 210 11.18 -12.83 6.33
C GLU A 210 10.60 -12.19 5.07
N SER A 211 9.92 -13.00 4.26
CA SER A 211 9.17 -12.51 3.11
C SER A 211 7.68 -12.68 3.38
N SER A 212 6.90 -11.64 3.10
CA SER A 212 5.44 -11.66 3.18
C SER A 212 4.82 -11.08 1.91
N GLU A 213 3.80 -11.74 1.38
CA GLU A 213 2.97 -11.18 0.31
C GLU A 213 2.11 -10.06 0.93
N ARG A 214 2.27 -8.80 0.49
CA ARG A 214 1.57 -7.65 1.11
C ARG A 214 0.07 -7.65 0.86
N ARG A 215 -0.36 -8.35 -0.19
CA ARG A 215 -1.71 -8.26 -0.73
C ARG A 215 -2.27 -9.68 -0.77
N SER A 216 -3.31 -9.92 0.03
CA SER A 216 -4.07 -11.17 -0.03
C SER A 216 -4.88 -11.30 -1.32
N ALA A 217 -5.19 -10.18 -1.98
CA ALA A 217 -5.98 -10.12 -3.20
C ALA A 217 -5.26 -9.34 -4.31
N TYR A 218 -5.46 -9.80 -5.54
CA TYR A 218 -4.99 -9.11 -6.74
C TYR A 218 -5.67 -7.74 -6.88
N ARG A 219 -4.90 -6.75 -7.34
CA ARG A 219 -5.34 -5.37 -7.58
C ARG A 219 -5.20 -5.09 -9.06
N LEU A 220 -6.24 -4.49 -9.61
CA LEU A 220 -6.37 -4.22 -11.02
C LEU A 220 -6.59 -2.73 -11.22
N GLU A 221 -5.69 -2.10 -11.96
CA GLU A 221 -5.85 -0.73 -12.41
C GLU A 221 -7.04 -0.66 -13.37
N THR A 222 -7.96 0.25 -13.09
CA THR A 222 -9.21 0.39 -13.83
C THR A 222 -9.63 1.86 -13.86
N ALA A 223 -10.54 2.22 -14.75
CA ALA A 223 -11.12 3.57 -14.80
C ALA A 223 -12.64 3.43 -14.83
N VAL A 224 -13.24 3.15 -13.66
CA VAL A 224 -14.70 3.00 -13.53
C VAL A 224 -15.26 4.25 -12.86
N ARG A 225 -16.21 4.90 -13.51
CA ARG A 225 -16.96 6.00 -12.90
C ARG A 225 -18.08 5.40 -12.02
N PRO A 226 -18.05 5.58 -10.70
CA PRO A 226 -19.14 5.12 -9.83
C PRO A 226 -20.42 5.90 -10.15
N LEU A 227 -21.56 5.26 -9.91
CA LEU A 227 -22.88 5.91 -10.01
C LEU A 227 -23.05 6.91 -8.86
N ALA A 228 -22.63 6.52 -7.65
CA ALA A 228 -22.61 7.40 -6.49
C ALA A 228 -21.52 6.99 -5.49
N ILE A 229 -20.89 8.00 -4.90
CA ILE A 229 -20.15 7.87 -3.64
C ILE A 229 -20.74 8.90 -2.69
N TYR A 230 -21.06 8.50 -1.46
CA TYR A 230 -21.65 9.40 -0.47
C TYR A 230 -21.07 9.15 0.91
N ARG A 231 -21.06 10.17 1.77
CA ARG A 231 -20.60 10.03 3.16
C ARG A 231 -21.67 9.35 3.99
N LEU A 232 -21.28 8.39 4.83
CA LEU A 232 -22.18 7.77 5.79
C LEU A 232 -22.07 8.51 7.12
N VAL A 233 -23.09 9.30 7.44
CA VAL A 233 -23.23 9.89 8.77
C VAL A 233 -23.87 8.84 9.67
N ILE A 234 -23.12 8.35 10.65
CA ILE A 234 -23.69 7.47 11.69
C ILE A 234 -24.21 8.38 12.79
N ASN A 235 -25.48 8.75 12.71
CA ASN A 235 -26.17 9.29 13.87
C ASN A 235 -26.48 8.12 14.80
N SER A 236 -26.19 8.27 16.09
CA SER A 236 -26.21 7.21 17.10
C SER A 236 -27.58 6.57 17.35
N HIS A 237 -28.66 7.03 16.70
CA HIS A 237 -30.02 6.56 16.96
C HIS A 237 -30.87 6.14 15.77
N GLU A 238 -30.39 6.24 14.52
CA GLU A 238 -31.24 5.88 13.37
C GLU A 238 -30.49 5.15 12.26
N THR A 239 -31.15 4.13 11.73
CA THR A 239 -30.89 3.42 10.48
C THR A 239 -30.22 4.32 9.45
N ALA A 240 -29.06 3.89 8.94
CA ALA A 240 -28.30 4.58 7.90
C ALA A 240 -29.16 4.80 6.64
N ARG A 241 -29.91 5.89 6.58
CA ARG A 241 -30.63 6.33 5.40
C ARG A 241 -29.69 7.14 4.53
N ALA A 242 -29.71 6.84 3.23
CA ALA A 242 -29.11 7.66 2.20
C ALA A 242 -30.00 8.89 1.96
N GLU A 243 -30.10 9.79 2.94
CA GLU A 243 -30.86 11.04 2.79
C GLU A 243 -29.96 12.12 2.19
N GLY A 244 -30.24 12.49 0.94
CA GLY A 244 -29.81 13.74 0.31
C GLY A 244 -28.30 13.98 0.14
N ALA A 245 -27.45 13.00 0.42
CA ALA A 245 -26.01 13.20 0.44
C ALA A 245 -25.47 13.48 -0.97
N ASP A 246 -24.87 14.67 -1.14
CA ASP A 246 -24.19 15.11 -2.36
C ASP A 246 -23.34 13.98 -2.95
N SER A 247 -23.72 13.53 -4.14
CA SER A 247 -22.96 12.50 -4.86
C SER A 247 -21.57 13.05 -5.17
N ILE A 248 -20.56 12.37 -4.65
CA ILE A 248 -19.17 12.79 -4.79
C ILE A 248 -18.68 12.36 -6.17
N GLN A 249 -18.25 13.35 -6.97
CA GLN A 249 -17.59 13.08 -8.24
C GLN A 249 -16.25 12.39 -7.98
N ALA A 250 -16.12 11.17 -8.49
CA ALA A 250 -14.96 10.33 -8.31
C ALA A 250 -14.71 9.42 -9.52
N THR A 251 -13.52 8.83 -9.58
CA THR A 251 -13.20 7.74 -10.52
C THR A 251 -12.43 6.66 -9.79
N ILE A 252 -12.90 5.42 -9.87
CA ILE A 252 -12.20 4.26 -9.31
C ILE A 252 -10.99 3.99 -10.22
N VAL A 253 -9.79 4.06 -9.63
CA VAL A 253 -8.50 3.90 -10.31
C VAL A 253 -7.86 2.53 -10.07
N ASP A 254 -8.19 1.88 -8.96
CA ASP A 254 -7.72 0.54 -8.60
C ASP A 254 -8.86 -0.22 -7.93
N LEU A 255 -9.02 -1.50 -8.25
CA LEU A 255 -10.04 -2.36 -7.67
C LEU A 255 -9.46 -3.72 -7.28
N SER A 256 -9.87 -4.21 -6.12
CA SER A 256 -9.58 -5.56 -5.62
C SER A 256 -10.81 -6.14 -4.93
N GLU A 257 -10.78 -7.41 -4.56
CA GLU A 257 -11.87 -8.04 -3.80
C GLU A 257 -12.06 -7.46 -2.38
N GLY A 258 -10.99 -6.88 -1.80
CA GLY A 258 -11.00 -6.35 -0.43
C GLY A 258 -11.22 -4.84 -0.32
N GLY A 259 -11.14 -4.11 -1.44
CA GLY A 259 -11.26 -2.65 -1.44
C GLY A 259 -10.93 -2.04 -2.79
N LEU A 260 -10.89 -0.72 -2.82
CA LEU A 260 -10.64 0.05 -4.03
C LEU A 260 -9.84 1.32 -3.72
N CYS A 261 -9.24 1.90 -4.76
CA CYS A 261 -8.76 3.27 -4.72
C CYS A 261 -9.59 4.11 -5.69
N PHE A 262 -9.99 5.30 -5.27
CA PHE A 262 -10.63 6.27 -6.16
C PHE A 262 -9.94 7.63 -6.08
N THR A 263 -10.09 8.43 -7.13
CA THR A 263 -9.64 9.81 -7.20
C THR A 263 -10.82 10.77 -7.10
N SER A 264 -10.64 11.87 -6.38
CA SER A 264 -11.64 12.95 -6.24
C SER A 264 -10.96 14.27 -5.88
N ARG A 265 -11.64 15.38 -6.16
CA ARG A 265 -11.23 16.72 -5.73
C ARG A 265 -11.59 16.98 -4.26
N GLN A 266 -12.60 16.28 -3.75
CA GLN A 266 -13.02 16.44 -2.36
C GLN A 266 -11.98 15.84 -1.40
N SER A 267 -11.82 16.47 -0.24
CA SER A 267 -10.96 15.96 0.83
C SER A 267 -11.70 14.95 1.71
N PHE A 268 -10.97 13.92 2.11
CA PHE A 268 -11.45 12.85 3.00
C PHE A 268 -10.46 12.67 4.13
N VAL A 269 -10.95 12.15 5.25
CA VAL A 269 -10.10 11.85 6.42
C VAL A 269 -9.95 10.34 6.58
N ARG A 270 -8.77 9.91 7.03
CA ARG A 270 -8.54 8.50 7.37
C ARG A 270 -9.55 8.04 8.42
N GLY A 271 -10.17 6.89 8.18
CA GLY A 271 -11.18 6.30 9.06
C GLY A 271 -12.62 6.67 8.70
N GLU A 272 -12.82 7.66 7.81
CA GLU A 272 -14.14 8.08 7.34
C GLU A 272 -14.88 6.94 6.63
N ARG A 273 -16.22 6.90 6.78
CA ARG A 273 -17.07 5.86 6.19
C ARG A 273 -17.87 6.40 5.02
N LEU A 274 -17.88 5.65 3.93
CA LEU A 274 -18.54 6.04 2.69
C LEU A 274 -19.46 4.91 2.20
N GLY A 275 -20.50 5.27 1.45
CA GLY A 275 -21.28 4.36 0.64
C GLY A 275 -20.83 4.43 -0.82
N LEU A 276 -20.85 3.29 -1.50
CA LEU A 276 -20.51 3.15 -2.91
C LEU A 276 -21.66 2.48 -3.65
N GLN A 277 -22.03 3.07 -4.78
CA GLN A 277 -22.79 2.42 -5.83
C GLN A 277 -22.02 2.54 -7.15
N ALA A 278 -21.70 1.42 -7.77
CA ALA A 278 -20.97 1.39 -9.03
C ALA A 278 -21.53 0.32 -9.96
N GLU A 279 -21.41 0.55 -11.26
CA GLU A 279 -21.73 -0.44 -12.27
C GLU A 279 -20.44 -0.97 -12.88
N LEU A 280 -20.21 -2.28 -12.74
CA LEU A 280 -19.04 -2.94 -13.28
C LEU A 280 -19.37 -3.50 -14.68
N PRO A 281 -18.54 -3.20 -15.70
CA PRO A 281 -18.77 -3.70 -17.06
C PRO A 281 -18.93 -5.21 -17.09
N ASN A 282 -20.09 -5.67 -17.59
CA ASN A 282 -20.44 -7.09 -17.72
C ASN A 282 -20.46 -7.92 -16.42
N ALA A 283 -20.44 -7.27 -15.26
CA ALA A 283 -20.59 -7.90 -13.95
C ALA A 283 -21.81 -7.35 -13.18
N GLY A 284 -22.34 -6.19 -13.58
CA GLY A 284 -23.55 -5.59 -13.05
C GLY A 284 -23.28 -4.56 -11.96
N GLN A 285 -24.34 -4.12 -11.29
CA GLN A 285 -24.23 -3.15 -10.21
C GLN A 285 -23.73 -3.79 -8.91
N ILE A 286 -22.99 -3.00 -8.14
CA ILE A 286 -22.49 -3.36 -6.82
C ILE A 286 -22.80 -2.26 -5.82
N HIS A 287 -23.07 -2.66 -4.58
CA HIS A 287 -23.27 -1.77 -3.45
C HIS A 287 -22.33 -2.19 -2.32
N ALA A 288 -21.61 -1.22 -1.75
CA ALA A 288 -20.68 -1.51 -0.67
C ALA A 288 -20.54 -0.32 0.29
N ARG A 289 -20.23 -0.63 1.56
CA ARG A 289 -19.73 0.36 2.51
C ARG A 289 -18.21 0.30 2.54
N LEU A 290 -17.62 1.49 2.60
CA LEU A 290 -16.19 1.71 2.54
C LEU A 290 -15.72 2.35 3.84
N ARG A 291 -14.45 2.10 4.18
CA ARG A 291 -13.68 2.90 5.14
C ARG A 291 -12.41 3.41 4.50
N VAL A 292 -12.15 4.71 4.61
CA VAL A 292 -10.92 5.33 4.13
C VAL A 292 -9.75 4.83 4.99
N THR A 293 -8.79 4.16 4.38
CA THR A 293 -7.62 3.58 5.06
C THR A 293 -6.37 4.45 4.94
N ALA A 294 -6.21 5.14 3.81
CA ALA A 294 -5.15 6.09 3.54
C ALA A 294 -5.61 7.13 2.51
N VAL A 295 -5.01 8.31 2.55
CA VAL A 295 -5.23 9.40 1.60
C VAL A 295 -3.86 9.85 1.12
N ASP A 296 -3.61 9.76 -0.18
CA ASP A 296 -2.39 10.28 -0.77
C ASP A 296 -2.60 11.74 -1.17
N GLU A 297 -1.63 12.58 -0.82
CA GLU A 297 -1.61 13.97 -1.27
C GLU A 297 -1.45 14.03 -2.79
N PRO A 298 -2.08 15.03 -3.43
CA PRO A 298 -1.95 15.16 -4.87
C PRO A 298 -0.52 15.51 -5.24
N GLU A 299 -0.03 14.90 -6.32
CA GLU A 299 1.25 15.30 -6.93
C GLU A 299 1.19 16.76 -7.39
N ARG A 300 2.35 17.44 -7.45
CA ARG A 300 2.43 18.86 -7.84
C ARG A 300 1.69 19.10 -9.17
N GLY A 301 0.69 19.98 -9.15
CA GLY A 301 -0.13 20.34 -10.32
C GLY A 301 -1.39 19.50 -10.49
N ASN A 302 -1.59 18.43 -9.72
CA ASN A 302 -2.84 17.68 -9.68
C ASN A 302 -3.75 18.23 -8.57
N VAL A 303 -5.06 18.30 -8.84
CA VAL A 303 -6.07 18.69 -7.84
C VAL A 303 -6.73 17.46 -7.22
N ASN A 304 -6.67 16.31 -7.91
CA ASN A 304 -7.31 15.09 -7.49
C ASN A 304 -6.44 14.35 -6.47
N ARG A 305 -7.03 14.03 -5.31
CA ARG A 305 -6.43 13.20 -4.27
C ARG A 305 -6.76 11.74 -4.53
N ARG A 306 -5.89 10.81 -4.10
CA ARG A 306 -6.16 9.36 -4.14
C ARG A 306 -6.59 8.88 -2.77
N MET A 307 -7.71 8.17 -2.71
CA MET A 307 -8.27 7.62 -1.47
C MET A 307 -8.26 6.10 -1.53
N HIS A 308 -7.50 5.48 -0.64
CA HIS A 308 -7.46 4.02 -0.49
C HIS A 308 -8.54 3.59 0.47
N CYS A 309 -9.48 2.79 0.01
CA CYS A 309 -10.63 2.35 0.79
C CYS A 309 -10.68 0.83 0.93
N GLN A 310 -11.14 0.35 2.08
CA GLN A 310 -11.43 -1.04 2.34
C GLN A 310 -12.94 -1.25 2.39
N PHE A 311 -13.44 -2.36 1.83
CA PHE A 311 -14.83 -2.76 2.00
C PHE A 311 -15.07 -3.18 3.45
N THR A 312 -15.96 -2.48 4.15
CA THR A 312 -16.37 -2.84 5.52
C THR A 312 -17.61 -3.71 5.54
N ASP A 313 -18.49 -3.52 4.56
CA ASP A 313 -19.76 -4.25 4.43
C ASP A 313 -20.08 -4.37 2.93
N ILE A 314 -20.16 -5.59 2.44
CA ILE A 314 -20.46 -5.92 1.04
C ILE A 314 -21.14 -7.28 1.00
N SER A 315 -22.19 -7.40 0.20
CA SER A 315 -22.86 -8.69 0.01
C SER A 315 -21.93 -9.70 -0.66
N LEU A 316 -22.10 -11.00 -0.36
CA LEU A 316 -21.32 -12.05 -1.00
C LEU A 316 -21.53 -12.03 -2.53
N THR A 317 -22.77 -11.81 -2.97
CA THR A 317 -23.12 -11.68 -4.39
C THR A 317 -22.37 -10.55 -5.09
N ASP A 318 -22.25 -9.38 -4.45
CA ASP A 318 -21.52 -8.24 -5.03
C ASP A 318 -20.00 -8.49 -5.02
N ARG A 319 -19.48 -9.16 -3.98
CA ARG A 319 -18.09 -9.59 -3.94
C ARG A 319 -17.78 -10.57 -5.09
N ASP A 320 -18.66 -11.51 -5.38
CA ASP A 320 -18.53 -12.44 -6.52
C ASP A 320 -18.62 -11.72 -7.87
N ARG A 321 -19.41 -10.64 -7.98
CA ARG A 321 -19.42 -9.77 -9.17
C ARG A 321 -18.08 -9.09 -9.36
N ILE A 322 -17.49 -8.53 -8.29
CA ILE A 322 -16.14 -7.94 -8.32
C ILE A 322 -15.12 -8.99 -8.74
N ALA A 323 -15.09 -10.17 -8.12
CA ALA A 323 -14.14 -11.22 -8.46
C ALA A 323 -14.22 -11.64 -9.94
N ARG A 324 -15.43 -11.85 -10.47
CA ARG A 324 -15.66 -12.17 -11.90
C ARG A 324 -15.20 -11.05 -12.82
N TYR A 325 -15.41 -9.79 -12.45
CA TYR A 325 -14.92 -8.64 -13.20
C TYR A 325 -13.39 -8.64 -13.25
N LEU A 326 -12.73 -8.79 -12.09
CA LEU A 326 -11.27 -8.80 -11.97
C LEU A 326 -10.63 -9.92 -12.81
N MET A 327 -11.14 -11.15 -12.69
CA MET A 327 -10.63 -12.30 -13.44
C MET A 327 -10.76 -12.11 -14.96
N ARG A 328 -11.91 -11.62 -15.41
CA ARG A 328 -12.14 -11.37 -16.85
C ARG A 328 -11.17 -10.33 -17.37
N ARG A 329 -11.03 -9.21 -16.66
CA ARG A 329 -10.15 -8.13 -17.09
C ARG A 329 -8.67 -8.54 -17.07
N GLN A 330 -8.26 -9.34 -16.09
CA GLN A 330 -6.93 -9.93 -16.06
C GLN A 330 -6.67 -10.81 -17.29
N LEU A 331 -7.65 -11.63 -17.70
CA LEU A 331 -7.53 -12.47 -18.89
C LEU A 331 -7.45 -11.63 -20.18
N GLU A 332 -8.24 -10.54 -20.27
CA GLU A 332 -8.15 -9.58 -21.38
C GLU A 332 -6.76 -8.94 -21.48
N MET A 333 -6.19 -8.51 -20.36
CA MET A 333 -4.85 -7.91 -20.32
C MET A 333 -3.76 -8.91 -20.74
N ARG A 334 -3.84 -10.17 -20.28
CA ARG A 334 -2.92 -11.23 -20.71
C ARG A 334 -2.99 -11.48 -22.22
N ARG A 335 -4.19 -11.53 -22.79
CA ARG A 335 -4.38 -11.67 -24.25
C ARG A 335 -3.78 -10.51 -25.04
N ARG A 336 -3.69 -9.32 -24.43
CA ARG A 336 -3.08 -8.12 -25.02
C ARG A 336 -1.58 -7.98 -24.75
N GLY A 337 -0.97 -8.91 -23.99
CA GLY A 337 0.45 -8.82 -23.60
C GLY A 337 0.75 -7.69 -22.60
N GLN A 338 -0.26 -7.25 -21.83
CA GLN A 338 -0.13 -6.17 -20.84
C GLN A 338 0.17 -6.68 -19.42
N LEU A 339 0.38 -8.00 -19.27
CA LEU A 339 0.67 -8.71 -18.03
C LEU A 339 1.73 -9.77 -18.26
#